data_AF-A0A7C6F8Q6-F1
#
_entry.id   AF-A0A7C6F8Q6-F1
#
_cell.length_a   1.000
_cell.length_b   1.000
_cell.length_c   1.000
_cell.angle_alpha   90.00
_cell.angle_beta   90.00
_cell.angle_gamma   90.00
#
_symmetry.space_group_name_H-M   'P 1'
#
loop_
_entity.id
_entity.type
_entity.pdbx_description
1 polymer ?
#
loop_
_entity_poly.entity_id
_entity_poly.type
_entity_poly.pdbx_seq_one_letter_code
_entity_poly.pdbx_strand_id
1 'polypeptide(L)'
;MRAILVVLLVATPSLLLPGVSPDGKQIVALVAIFGAALTIFEYASAYPGLIEFRDAPPFNRIRFISLFITVFLLSVILRGQTEPTTLTQFIHAIGALIGYAIDFPYSPVRLVLLMLPENTSPEHIAMVRTAAGMSYLISLVTLAIFLITLRLKNWPSGSGAFNVWINLPTLQGNNKVRFCDIKL
;
A
#
# COMPACT_ATOMS: atom_id res chain seq x y z
N MET A 1 4.22 11.19 15.12
CA MET A 1 4.84 10.83 13.82
C MET A 1 3.93 9.96 12.94
N ARG A 2 3.43 8.80 13.40
CA ARG A 2 2.59 7.88 12.56
C ARG A 2 1.33 8.55 11.97
N ALA A 3 0.59 9.31 12.77
CA ALA A 3 -0.60 10.02 12.29
C ALA A 3 -0.29 11.04 11.18
N ILE A 4 0.84 11.75 11.28
CA ILE A 4 1.30 12.71 10.25
C ILE A 4 1.61 11.98 8.94
N LEU A 5 2.22 10.80 9.02
CA LEU A 5 2.50 9.97 7.85
C LEU A 5 1.22 9.48 7.15
N VAL A 6 0.17 9.17 7.92
CA VAL A 6 -1.16 8.83 7.38
C VAL A 6 -1.80 10.04 6.69
N VAL A 7 -1.73 11.23 7.29
CA VAL A 7 -2.20 12.48 6.66
C VAL A 7 -1.48 12.69 5.32
N LEU A 8 -0.15 12.57 5.31
CA LEU A 8 0.64 12.75 4.11
C LEU A 8 0.25 11.76 3.02
N LEU A 9 0.10 10.47 3.37
CA LEU A 9 -0.34 9.43 2.44
C LEU A 9 -1.68 9.77 1.78
N VAL A 10 -2.68 10.15 2.58
CA VAL A 10 -4.03 10.48 2.10
C VAL A 10 -4.06 11.76 1.27
N ALA A 11 -3.29 12.77 1.67
CA ALA A 11 -3.25 14.06 0.98
C ALA A 11 -2.46 14.01 -0.34
N THR A 12 -1.52 13.07 -0.50
CA THR A 12 -0.57 13.00 -1.62
C THR A 12 -1.23 13.12 -3.01
N PRO A 13 -2.28 12.35 -3.35
CA PRO A 13 -2.90 12.47 -4.68
C PRO A 13 -3.48 13.86 -4.95
N SER A 14 -4.14 14.44 -3.95
CA SER A 14 -4.78 15.77 -4.05
C SER A 14 -3.76 16.91 -4.15
N LEU A 15 -2.59 16.73 -3.54
CA LEU A 15 -1.48 17.68 -3.63
C LEU A 15 -0.73 17.60 -4.96
N LEU A 16 -0.68 16.41 -5.58
CA LEU A 16 0.09 16.19 -6.80
C LEU A 16 -0.71 16.39 -8.08
N LEU A 17 -2.00 16.04 -8.09
CA LEU A 17 -2.83 16.09 -9.29
C LEU A 17 -3.43 17.48 -9.50
N PRO A 18 -3.33 18.04 -10.72
CA PRO A 18 -4.05 19.26 -11.07
C PRO A 18 -5.55 18.98 -11.20
N GLY A 19 -6.36 20.03 -11.13
CA GLY A 19 -7.80 19.94 -11.39
C GLY A 19 -8.66 19.44 -10.22
N VAL A 20 -8.11 19.23 -9.03
CA VAL A 20 -8.91 18.92 -7.83
C VAL A 20 -9.66 20.17 -7.38
N SER A 21 -11.00 20.09 -7.35
CA SER A 21 -11.87 21.20 -6.92
C SER A 21 -11.58 21.61 -5.46
N PRO A 22 -11.89 22.86 -5.07
CA PRO A 22 -11.77 23.29 -3.67
C PRO A 22 -12.51 22.36 -2.70
N ASP A 23 -13.75 21.97 -3.05
CA ASP A 23 -14.56 21.05 -2.26
C ASP A 23 -13.91 19.66 -2.15
N GLY A 24 -13.32 19.16 -3.24
CA GLY A 24 -12.57 17.90 -3.24
C GLY A 24 -11.36 17.95 -2.30
N LYS A 25 -10.63 19.07 -2.26
CA LYS A 25 -9.51 19.26 -1.32
C LYS A 25 -9.97 19.27 0.13
N GLN A 26 -11.12 19.88 0.42
CA GLN A 26 -11.71 19.90 1.77
C GLN A 26 -12.11 18.49 2.23
N ILE A 27 -12.74 17.70 1.35
CA ILE A 27 -13.10 16.30 1.65
C ILE A 27 -11.84 15.47 1.94
N VAL A 28 -10.79 15.61 1.11
CA VAL A 28 -9.52 14.91 1.35
C VAL A 28 -8.89 15.33 2.68
N ALA A 29 -8.93 16.61 3.02
CA ALA A 29 -8.45 17.11 4.31
C ALA A 29 -9.23 16.50 5.49
N LEU A 30 -10.56 16.40 5.38
CA LEU A 30 -11.40 15.78 6.39
C LEU A 30 -11.07 14.29 6.58
N VAL A 31 -10.93 13.54 5.48
CA VAL A 31 -10.54 12.12 5.51
C VAL A 31 -9.15 11.95 6.13
N ALA A 32 -8.21 12.83 5.79
CA ALA A 32 -6.85 12.81 6.35
C ALA A 32 -6.85 13.07 7.86
N ILE A 33 -7.63 14.05 8.34
CA ILE A 33 -7.79 14.34 9.78
C ILE A 33 -8.44 13.16 10.50
N PHE A 34 -9.48 12.55 9.91
CA PHE A 34 -10.13 11.39 10.49
C PHE A 34 -9.17 10.18 10.60
N GLY A 35 -8.41 9.90 9.54
CA GLY A 35 -7.38 8.87 9.56
C GLY A 35 -6.28 9.14 10.59
N ALA A 36 -5.89 10.41 10.77
CA ALA A 36 -4.96 10.84 11.80
C ALA A 36 -5.51 10.59 13.20
N ALA A 37 -6.77 10.97 13.44
CA ALA A 37 -7.45 10.76 14.71
C ALA A 37 -7.54 9.28 15.05
N LEU A 38 -7.99 8.43 14.12
CA LEU A 38 -8.01 6.97 14.29
C LEU A 38 -6.63 6.42 14.63
N THR A 39 -5.59 6.89 13.94
CA THR A 39 -4.21 6.50 14.25
C THR A 39 -3.81 6.94 15.66
N ILE A 40 -4.13 8.16 16.08
CA ILE A 40 -3.82 8.63 17.43
C ILE A 40 -4.54 7.79 18.47
N PHE A 41 -5.84 7.55 18.32
CA PHE A 41 -6.63 6.75 19.26
C PHE A 41 -6.10 5.32 19.38
N GLU A 42 -5.78 4.67 18.26
CA GLU A 42 -5.25 3.31 18.24
C GLU A 42 -3.90 3.18 18.96
N TYR A 43 -3.03 4.19 18.81
CA TYR A 43 -1.71 4.20 19.44
C TYR A 43 -1.70 4.82 20.84
N ALA A 44 -2.78 5.47 21.27
CA ALA A 44 -2.97 5.96 22.62
C ALA A 44 -3.59 4.89 23.54
N SER A 45 -4.38 3.97 22.99
CA SER A 45 -4.99 2.87 23.74
C SER A 45 -3.96 1.81 24.15
N ALA A 46 -4.10 1.26 25.36
CA ALA A 46 -3.30 0.12 25.81
C ALA A 46 -3.64 -1.16 25.01
N TYR A 47 -4.93 -1.37 24.73
CA TYR A 47 -5.43 -2.53 23.99
C TYR A 47 -5.59 -2.19 22.50
N PRO A 48 -5.16 -3.09 21.59
CA PRO A 48 -5.35 -2.91 20.15
C PRO A 48 -6.85 -2.93 19.83
N GLY A 49 -7.26 -2.03 18.94
CA GLY A 49 -8.63 -1.93 18.45
C GLY A 49 -8.72 -2.45 17.03
N LEU A 50 -8.33 -1.62 16.07
CA LEU A 50 -8.52 -1.85 14.64
C LEU A 50 -7.25 -2.29 13.90
N ILE A 51 -6.06 -1.97 14.41
CA ILE A 51 -4.81 -2.20 13.69
C ILE A 51 -4.14 -3.48 14.19
N GLU A 52 -4.31 -4.56 13.42
CA GLU A 52 -3.55 -5.79 13.62
C GLU A 52 -2.05 -5.53 13.44
N PHE A 53 -1.22 -6.29 14.17
CA PHE A 53 0.25 -6.16 14.17
C PHE A 53 0.77 -4.76 14.53
N ARG A 54 0.04 -4.00 15.35
CA ARG A 54 0.39 -2.63 15.79
C ARG A 54 1.86 -2.48 16.24
N ASP A 55 2.39 -3.50 16.91
CA ASP A 55 3.72 -3.52 17.50
C ASP A 55 4.67 -4.49 16.77
N ALA A 56 4.59 -4.50 15.43
CA ALA A 56 5.51 -5.21 14.53
C ALA A 56 6.37 -4.24 13.69
N PRO A 57 7.52 -3.75 14.20
CA PRO A 57 8.27 -2.66 13.57
C PRO A 57 8.69 -2.88 12.11
N PRO A 58 9.29 -4.01 11.70
CA PRO A 58 9.69 -4.19 10.30
C PRO A 58 8.47 -4.30 9.38
N PHE A 59 7.44 -5.02 9.81
CA PHE A 59 6.21 -5.20 9.05
C PHE A 59 5.49 -3.87 8.79
N ASN A 60 5.26 -3.07 9.84
CA ASN A 60 4.53 -1.81 9.73
C ASN A 60 5.28 -0.77 8.89
N ARG A 61 6.61 -0.71 9.01
CA ARG A 61 7.43 0.21 8.21
C ARG A 61 7.38 -0.15 6.73
N ILE A 62 7.59 -1.42 6.40
CA ILE A 62 7.58 -1.88 5.01
C ILE A 62 6.19 -1.69 4.39
N ARG A 63 5.12 -2.05 5.12
CA ARG A 63 3.74 -1.87 4.67
C ARG A 63 3.39 -0.40 4.41
N PHE A 64 3.79 0.51 5.30
CA PHE A 64 3.54 1.93 5.09
C PHE A 64 4.32 2.47 3.89
N ILE A 65 5.62 2.15 3.80
CA ILE A 65 6.49 2.64 2.71
C ILE A 65 5.99 2.12 1.36
N SER A 66 5.62 0.85 1.24
CA SER A 66 5.12 0.28 -0.01
C SER A 66 3.82 0.92 -0.46
N LEU A 67 2.88 1.13 0.47
CA LEU A 67 1.62 1.80 0.19
C LEU A 67 1.84 3.25 -0.23
N PHE A 68 2.73 3.98 0.46
CA PHE A 68 3.07 5.35 0.12
C PHE A 68 3.71 5.47 -1.26
N ILE A 69 4.70 4.63 -1.57
CA ILE A 69 5.34 4.58 -2.89
C ILE A 69 4.30 4.25 -3.97
N THR A 70 3.38 3.32 -3.70
CA THR A 70 2.30 2.98 -4.65
C THR A 70 1.42 4.19 -4.94
N VAL A 71 0.85 4.81 -3.91
CA VAL A 71 -0.03 5.99 -4.08
C VAL A 71 0.71 7.14 -4.77
N PHE A 72 1.96 7.39 -4.37
CA PHE A 72 2.79 8.44 -4.96
C PHE A 72 3.07 8.19 -6.45
N LEU A 73 3.60 7.02 -6.81
CA LEU A 73 3.94 6.71 -8.21
C LEU A 73 2.70 6.66 -9.11
N LEU A 74 1.57 6.13 -8.63
CA LEU A 74 0.32 6.16 -9.38
C LEU A 74 -0.18 7.61 -9.59
N SER A 75 -0.05 8.46 -8.58
CA SER A 75 -0.39 9.89 -8.71
C SER A 75 0.52 10.58 -9.74
N VAL A 76 1.81 10.24 -9.77
CA VAL A 76 2.76 10.77 -10.77
C VAL A 76 2.42 10.29 -12.19
N ILE A 77 2.03 9.01 -12.36
CA ILE A 77 1.57 8.47 -13.65
C ILE A 77 0.34 9.23 -14.15
N LEU A 78 -0.65 9.47 -13.28
CA LEU A 78 -1.86 10.21 -13.62
C LEU A 78 -1.58 11.69 -13.90
N ARG A 79 -0.68 12.32 -13.13
CA ARG A 79 -0.24 13.70 -13.38
C ARG A 79 0.36 13.84 -14.78
N GLY A 80 1.14 12.86 -15.22
CA GLY A 80 1.77 12.85 -16.54
C GLY A 80 0.79 12.93 -17.73
N GLN A 81 -0.51 12.67 -17.51
CA GLN A 81 -1.55 12.85 -18.54
C GLN A 81 -1.87 14.32 -18.82
N THR A 82 -1.65 15.20 -17.86
CA THR A 82 -1.96 16.64 -17.96
C THR A 82 -0.70 17.49 -18.01
N GLU A 83 0.32 17.11 -17.25
CA GLU A 83 1.60 17.79 -17.16
C GLU A 83 2.74 16.79 -17.43
N PRO A 84 2.98 16.41 -18.70
CA PRO A 84 4.01 15.46 -19.05
C PRO A 84 5.40 16.06 -18.81
N THR A 85 6.21 15.33 -18.05
CA THR A 85 7.64 15.59 -17.83
C THR A 85 8.45 14.33 -18.16
N THR A 86 9.76 14.45 -18.31
CA THR A 86 10.64 13.28 -18.52
C THR A 86 10.49 12.25 -17.40
N LEU A 87 10.33 12.70 -16.16
CA LEU A 87 10.13 11.80 -15.01
C LEU A 87 8.78 11.08 -15.07
N THR A 88 7.68 11.79 -15.35
CA THR A 88 6.34 11.16 -15.42
C THR A 88 6.26 10.16 -16.57
N GLN A 89 6.87 10.48 -17.71
CA GLN A 89 6.95 9.58 -18.87
C GLN A 89 7.78 8.34 -18.58
N PHE A 90 8.93 8.50 -17.90
CA PHE A 90 9.76 7.38 -17.49
C PHE A 90 9.03 6.42 -16.54
N ILE A 91 8.37 6.95 -15.51
CA ILE A 91 7.59 6.15 -14.56
C ILE A 91 6.41 5.47 -15.27
N HIS A 92 5.72 6.18 -16.17
CA HIS A 92 4.65 5.62 -16.99
C HIS A 92 5.17 4.48 -17.88
N ALA A 93 6.30 4.65 -18.55
CA ALA A 93 6.90 3.63 -19.40
C ALA A 93 7.25 2.35 -18.63
N ILE A 94 7.79 2.46 -17.42
CA ILE A 94 8.01 1.29 -16.54
C ILE A 94 6.69 0.59 -16.24
N GLY A 95 5.68 1.34 -15.79
CA GLY A 95 4.37 0.78 -15.46
C GLY A 95 3.70 0.10 -16.65
N ALA A 96 3.80 0.70 -17.83
CA ALA A 96 3.25 0.18 -19.07
C ALA A 96 3.98 -1.10 -19.49
N LEU A 97 5.31 -1.09 -19.50
CA LEU A 97 6.13 -2.25 -19.84
C LEU A 97 5.81 -3.45 -18.94
N ILE A 98 5.80 -3.24 -17.62
CA ILE A 98 5.46 -4.29 -16.66
C ILE A 98 4.00 -4.72 -16.81
N GLY A 99 3.10 -3.76 -17.03
CA GLY A 99 1.68 -4.02 -17.29
C GLY A 99 1.51 -4.96 -18.47
N TYR A 100 2.17 -4.72 -19.61
CA TYR A 100 2.13 -5.61 -20.77
C TYR A 100 2.81 -6.96 -20.52
N ALA A 101 3.98 -6.96 -19.86
CA ALA A 101 4.71 -8.19 -19.58
C ALA A 101 3.93 -9.17 -18.68
N ILE A 102 3.09 -8.63 -17.79
CA ILE A 102 2.30 -9.41 -16.84
C ILE A 102 0.87 -9.60 -17.34
N ASP A 103 0.49 -9.07 -18.50
CA ASP A 103 -0.87 -9.18 -19.06
C ASP A 103 -1.11 -10.52 -19.80
N PHE A 104 -1.03 -11.64 -19.07
CA PHE A 104 -1.37 -12.99 -19.56
C PHE A 104 -2.61 -13.55 -18.83
N PRO A 105 -3.24 -14.64 -19.33
CA PRO A 105 -4.44 -15.21 -18.70
C PRO A 105 -4.25 -15.52 -17.22
N TYR A 106 -5.23 -15.15 -16.40
CA TYR A 106 -5.23 -15.31 -14.93
C TYR A 106 -4.17 -14.50 -14.16
N SER A 107 -3.43 -13.61 -14.82
CA SER A 107 -2.53 -12.68 -14.13
C SER A 107 -3.30 -11.63 -13.30
N PRO A 108 -2.70 -11.08 -12.24
CA PRO A 108 -3.32 -10.01 -11.46
C PRO A 108 -3.71 -8.79 -12.30
N VAL A 109 -2.86 -8.42 -13.29
CA VAL A 109 -3.15 -7.32 -14.21
C VAL A 109 -4.37 -7.63 -15.06
N ARG A 110 -4.45 -8.83 -15.65
CA ARG A 110 -5.60 -9.25 -16.46
C ARG A 110 -6.89 -9.28 -15.64
N LEU A 111 -6.84 -9.78 -14.40
CA LEU A 111 -8.01 -9.84 -13.52
C LEU A 111 -8.57 -8.45 -13.21
N VAL A 112 -7.72 -7.44 -12.99
CA VAL A 112 -8.16 -6.05 -12.80
C VAL A 112 -8.81 -5.50 -14.07
N LEU A 113 -8.23 -5.79 -15.25
CA LEU A 113 -8.80 -5.34 -16.52
C LEU A 113 -10.16 -5.98 -16.81
N LEU A 114 -10.39 -7.21 -16.37
CA LEU A 114 -11.68 -7.91 -16.49
C LEU A 114 -12.78 -7.34 -15.57
N MET A 115 -12.42 -6.53 -14.58
CA MET A 115 -13.39 -5.81 -13.74
C MET A 115 -13.92 -4.53 -14.41
N LEU A 116 -13.32 -4.10 -15.52
CA LEU A 116 -13.75 -2.91 -16.25
C LEU A 116 -15.02 -3.19 -17.07
N PRO A 117 -15.94 -2.22 -17.17
CA PRO A 117 -17.09 -2.30 -18.07
C PRO A 117 -16.67 -2.51 -19.53
N GLU A 118 -17.48 -3.25 -20.30
CA GLU A 118 -17.20 -3.57 -21.72
C GLU A 118 -17.09 -2.32 -22.61
N ASN A 119 -17.71 -1.20 -22.22
CA ASN A 119 -17.69 0.07 -22.95
C ASN A 119 -16.57 1.02 -22.49
N THR A 120 -15.59 0.55 -21.73
CA THR A 120 -14.45 1.36 -21.27
C THR A 120 -13.55 1.73 -22.45
N SER A 121 -13.14 3.00 -22.54
CA SER A 121 -12.29 3.46 -23.64
C SER A 121 -10.91 2.75 -23.64
N PRO A 122 -10.30 2.53 -24.82
CA PRO A 122 -8.98 1.90 -24.91
C PRO A 122 -7.90 2.64 -24.12
N GLU A 123 -7.97 3.97 -24.07
CA GLU A 123 -7.05 4.81 -23.29
C GLU A 123 -7.17 4.55 -21.80
N HIS A 124 -8.40 4.43 -21.29
CA HIS A 124 -8.64 4.16 -19.88
C HIS A 124 -8.20 2.73 -19.51
N ILE A 125 -8.43 1.75 -20.40
CA ILE A 125 -7.90 0.38 -20.25
C ILE A 125 -6.37 0.38 -20.17
N ALA A 126 -5.69 1.12 -21.04
CA ALA A 126 -4.23 1.23 -21.03
C ALA A 126 -3.70 1.88 -19.75
N MET A 127 -4.40 2.90 -19.24
CA MET A 127 -4.06 3.55 -17.97
C MET A 127 -4.23 2.62 -16.78
N VAL A 128 -5.34 1.89 -16.70
CA VAL A 128 -5.58 0.90 -15.65
C VAL A 128 -4.56 -0.23 -15.72
N ARG A 129 -4.23 -0.73 -16.92
CA ARG A 129 -3.16 -1.73 -17.12
C ARG A 129 -1.82 -1.24 -16.56
N THR A 130 -1.44 -0.01 -16.92
CA THR A 130 -0.19 0.61 -16.46
C THR A 130 -0.16 0.75 -14.94
N ALA A 131 -1.27 1.22 -14.35
CA ALA A 131 -1.40 1.36 -12.91
C ALA A 131 -1.34 0.00 -12.18
N ALA A 132 -2.02 -1.02 -12.71
CA ALA A 132 -1.98 -2.38 -12.18
C ALA A 132 -0.59 -3.01 -12.31
N GLY A 133 0.10 -2.80 -13.43
CA GLY A 133 1.49 -3.24 -13.63
C GLY A 133 2.45 -2.61 -12.62
N MET A 134 2.36 -1.29 -12.43
CA MET A 134 3.18 -0.56 -11.45
C MET A 134 2.91 -1.01 -10.01
N SER A 135 1.64 -1.14 -9.61
CA SER A 135 1.29 -1.59 -8.25
C SER A 135 1.75 -3.02 -7.99
N TYR A 136 1.66 -3.89 -9.00
CA TYR A 136 2.15 -5.26 -8.88
C TYR A 136 3.68 -5.33 -8.77
N LEU A 137 4.42 -4.54 -9.56
CA LEU A 137 5.88 -4.40 -9.43
C LEU A 137 6.27 -4.02 -8.00
N ILE A 138 5.63 -3.00 -7.45
CA ILE A 138 5.89 -2.53 -6.08
C ILE A 138 5.58 -3.64 -5.08
N SER A 139 4.51 -4.43 -5.29
CA SER A 139 4.17 -5.54 -4.41
C SER A 139 5.26 -6.63 -4.39
N LEU A 140 5.82 -6.99 -5.56
CA LEU A 140 6.91 -7.96 -5.68
C LEU A 140 8.20 -7.44 -5.01
N VAL A 141 8.55 -6.18 -5.26
CA VAL A 141 9.73 -5.53 -4.63
C VAL A 141 9.55 -5.48 -3.12
N THR A 142 8.35 -5.13 -2.64
CA THR A 142 8.02 -5.10 -1.22
C THR A 142 8.16 -6.47 -0.58
N LEU A 143 7.66 -7.52 -1.24
CA LEU A 143 7.79 -8.89 -0.79
C LEU A 143 9.26 -9.31 -0.71
N ALA A 144 10.07 -9.00 -1.73
CA ALA A 144 11.50 -9.28 -1.73
C ALA A 144 12.22 -8.57 -0.56
N ILE A 145 11.97 -7.27 -0.37
CA ILE A 145 12.52 -6.49 0.75
C ILE A 145 12.11 -7.08 2.10
N PHE A 146 10.85 -7.51 2.22
CA PHE A 146 10.34 -8.14 3.42
C PHE A 146 11.08 -9.45 3.71
N LEU A 147 11.21 -10.35 2.73
CA LEU A 147 11.95 -11.61 2.87
C LEU A 147 13.43 -11.39 3.24
N ILE A 148 14.09 -10.42 2.60
CA ILE A 148 15.47 -10.04 2.95
C ILE A 148 15.55 -9.54 4.39
N THR A 149 14.60 -8.70 4.80
CA THR A 149 14.55 -8.17 6.17
C THR A 149 14.36 -9.29 7.19
N LEU A 150 13.49 -10.27 6.91
CA LEU A 150 13.30 -11.43 7.77
C LEU A 150 14.60 -12.24 7.91
N ARG A 151 15.27 -12.52 6.79
CA ARG A 151 16.52 -13.28 6.74
C ARG A 151 17.66 -12.59 7.48
N LEU A 152 17.82 -11.27 7.33
CA LEU A 152 18.95 -10.54 7.91
C LEU A 152 18.73 -10.19 9.38
N LYS A 153 17.48 -9.90 9.80
CA LYS A 153 17.19 -9.42 11.15
C LYS A 153 16.74 -10.51 12.12
N ASN A 154 16.63 -11.77 11.67
CA ASN A 154 16.08 -12.88 12.45
C ASN A 154 14.77 -12.48 13.18
N TRP A 155 13.95 -11.67 12.52
CA TRP A 155 12.65 -11.28 13.06
C TRP A 155 11.67 -12.45 12.82
N PRO A 156 10.86 -12.87 13.81
CA PRO A 156 10.49 -12.16 15.04
C PRO A 156 11.31 -12.51 16.30
N SER A 157 12.27 -13.45 16.23
CA SER A 157 12.95 -13.99 17.41
C SER A 157 13.95 -13.04 18.05
N GLY A 158 14.54 -12.11 17.28
CA GLY A 158 15.56 -11.17 17.77
C GLY A 158 15.05 -9.89 18.45
N SER A 159 13.76 -9.55 18.36
CA SER A 159 13.22 -8.24 18.78
C SER A 159 12.37 -8.27 20.06
N GLY A 160 12.53 -9.30 20.89
CA GLY A 160 11.66 -9.57 22.04
C GLY A 160 10.43 -10.39 21.66
N ALA A 161 9.79 -11.03 22.65
CA ALA A 161 8.70 -11.96 22.44
C ALA A 161 7.56 -11.31 21.64
N PHE A 162 7.40 -11.73 20.37
CA PHE A 162 6.25 -11.40 19.56
C PHE A 162 5.00 -11.98 20.24
N ASN A 163 4.26 -11.13 20.95
CA ASN A 163 3.04 -11.56 21.62
C ASN A 163 1.93 -11.65 20.57
N VAL A 164 1.64 -12.90 20.17
CA VAL A 164 0.62 -13.23 19.17
C VAL A 164 -0.75 -12.68 19.59
N TRP A 165 -1.08 -12.71 20.87
CA TRP A 165 -2.37 -12.26 21.40
C TRP A 165 -2.54 -10.74 21.38
N ILE A 166 -1.43 -9.99 21.44
CA ILE A 166 -1.44 -8.52 21.30
C ILE A 166 -1.49 -8.11 19.82
N ASN A 167 -1.01 -8.97 18.90
CA ASN A 167 -0.92 -8.63 17.48
C ASN A 167 -2.00 -9.28 16.60
N LEU A 168 -2.68 -10.32 17.07
CA LEU A 168 -3.89 -10.94 16.47
C LEU A 168 -4.99 -11.09 17.54
N PRO A 169 -5.75 -10.01 17.85
CA PRO A 169 -6.86 -10.09 18.81
C PRO A 169 -8.06 -10.89 18.30
N THR A 170 -8.12 -11.23 17.00
CA THR A 170 -9.21 -11.95 16.34
C THR A 170 -9.05 -13.48 16.36
N LEU A 171 -7.88 -14.01 16.74
CA LEU A 171 -7.69 -15.45 16.94
C LEU A 171 -8.39 -15.89 18.22
N GLN A 172 -9.63 -16.39 18.11
CA GLN A 172 -10.21 -17.19 19.18
C GLN A 172 -9.66 -18.61 19.09
N GLY A 173 -8.76 -18.95 20.01
CA GLY A 173 -8.25 -20.30 20.16
C GLY A 173 -7.75 -20.50 21.58
N ASN A 174 -8.43 -21.34 22.34
CA ASN A 174 -7.95 -21.78 23.65
C ASN A 174 -6.72 -22.68 23.45
N ASN A 175 -5.55 -22.09 23.17
CA ASN A 175 -4.20 -22.63 23.38
C ASN A 175 -3.14 -21.67 22.82
N LYS A 176 -2.07 -21.44 23.61
CA LYS A 176 -0.88 -20.66 23.23
C LYS A 176 -0.19 -21.27 22.01
N VAL A 177 -0.45 -20.75 20.82
CA VAL A 177 0.36 -21.06 19.63
C VAL A 177 1.67 -20.26 19.71
N ARG A 178 2.79 -20.96 19.87
CA ARG A 178 4.14 -20.39 19.70
C ARG A 178 4.48 -20.51 18.22
N PHE A 179 4.92 -19.41 17.61
CA PHE A 179 5.48 -19.37 16.24
C PHE A 179 6.69 -20.31 16.01
N CYS A 180 7.17 -20.99 17.03
CA CYS A 180 8.29 -21.93 16.97
C CYS A 180 7.91 -23.32 16.43
N ASP A 181 6.61 -23.62 16.25
CA ASP A 181 6.13 -24.95 15.83
C ASP A 181 5.94 -25.10 14.31
N ILE A 182 6.23 -24.05 13.51
CA ILE A 182 6.34 -24.20 12.05
C ILE A 182 7.79 -24.59 11.75
N LYS A 183 8.10 -25.87 11.89
CA LYS A 183 9.21 -26.48 11.18
C LYS A 183 8.78 -26.68 9.72
N LEU A 184 9.58 -26.18 8.79
CA LEU A 184 9.61 -26.69 7.41
C LEU A 184 9.91 -28.19 7.42
#